data_AF-A0A316HHV0-F1
#
_entry.id   AF-A0A316HHV0-F1
#
_cell.length_a   1.000
_cell.length_b   1.000
_cell.length_c   1.000
_cell.angle_alpha   90.00
_cell.angle_beta   90.00
_cell.angle_gamma   90.00
#
_symmetry.space_group_name_H-M   'P 1'
#
loop_
_entity.id
_entity.type
_entity.pdbx_description
1 polymer ?
#
loop_
_entity_poly.entity_id
_entity_poly.type
_entity_poly.pdbx_seq_one_letter_code
_entity_poly.pdbx_strand_id
1 'polypeptide(L)' 'MSLGSGLWIQLVPDTPGSYCLYEPLPELQLGKLLFNQEDNWIYDGDLLSISEQEDVASVITGCQREMGELLRSIKAL' A
#
# COMPACT_ATOMS: atom_id res chain seq x y z
N MET A 1 -9.46 -1.41 2.66
CA MET A 1 -9.27 0.01 2.28
C MET A 1 -9.67 0.18 0.82
N SER A 2 -10.15 1.34 0.41
CA SER A 2 -10.37 1.66 -1.01
C SER A 2 -9.20 2.46 -1.56
N LEU A 3 -8.74 2.14 -2.77
CA LEU A 3 -7.72 2.90 -3.50
C LEU A 3 -8.33 3.99 -4.39
N GLY A 4 -7.50 4.89 -4.90
CA GLY A 4 -7.93 5.96 -5.81
C GLY A 4 -8.60 5.48 -7.11
N SER A 5 -8.32 4.24 -7.53
CA SER A 5 -8.96 3.56 -8.67
C SER A 5 -10.36 3.01 -8.38
N GLY A 6 -10.77 2.98 -7.10
CA GLY A 6 -11.99 2.31 -6.65
C GLY A 6 -11.80 0.84 -6.26
N LEU A 7 -10.60 0.28 -6.44
CA LEU A 7 -10.24 -1.06 -6.00
C LEU A 7 -10.35 -1.17 -4.47
N TRP A 8 -10.96 -2.24 -3.97
CA TRP A 8 -11.04 -2.51 -2.54
C TRP A 8 -10.00 -3.53 -2.14
N ILE A 9 -9.03 -3.14 -1.31
CA ILE A 9 -7.98 -4.04 -0.83
C ILE A 9 -8.22 -4.44 0.62
N GLN A 10 -8.18 -5.75 0.87
CA GLN A 10 -8.03 -6.35 2.17
C GLN A 10 -6.56 -6.77 2.37
N LEU A 11 -5.98 -6.31 3.48
CA LEU A 11 -4.64 -6.69 3.93
C LEU A 11 -4.77 -7.82 4.95
N VAL A 12 -4.15 -8.96 4.67
CA VAL A 12 -4.15 -10.14 5.54
C VAL A 12 -2.71 -10.43 5.97
N PRO A 13 -2.37 -10.35 7.27
CA PRO A 13 -1.03 -10.72 7.75
C PRO A 13 -0.67 -12.15 7.35
N ASP A 14 0.53 -12.37 6.83
CA ASP A 14 1.02 -13.70 6.41
C ASP A 14 2.16 -14.18 7.33
N THR A 15 3.30 -13.49 7.27
CA THR A 15 4.45 -13.68 8.15
C THR A 15 4.87 -12.34 8.75
N PRO A 16 5.73 -12.31 9.80
CA PRO A 16 6.25 -11.04 10.30
C PRO A 16 6.85 -10.19 9.17
N GLY A 17 6.36 -8.95 9.01
CA GLY A 17 6.79 -8.06 7.92
C GLY A 17 6.19 -8.38 6.54
N SER A 18 5.12 -9.17 6.47
CA SER A 18 4.47 -9.53 5.20
C SER A 18 2.94 -9.51 5.30
N TYR A 19 2.29 -8.99 4.26
CA TYR A 19 0.84 -8.94 4.12
C TYR A 19 0.43 -9.44 2.74
N CYS A 20 -0.54 -10.35 2.67
CA CYS A 20 -1.23 -10.67 1.43
C CYS A 20 -2.29 -9.60 1.12
N LEU A 21 -2.38 -9.20 -0.15
CA LEU A 21 -3.34 -8.22 -0.65
C LEU A 21 -4.40 -8.97 -1.46
N TYR A 22 -5.66 -8.79 -1.07
CA TYR A 22 -6.81 -9.36 -1.76
C TYR A 22 -7.79 -8.27 -2.13
N GLU A 23 -8.33 -8.36 -3.35
CA GLU A 23 -9.62 -7.77 -3.62
C GLU A 23 -10.71 -8.76 -3.18
N PRO A 24 -11.64 -8.38 -2.29
CA PRO A 24 -12.69 -9.30 -1.84
C PRO A 24 -13.72 -9.60 -2.93
N LEU A 25 -13.94 -8.65 -3.84
CA LEU A 25 -14.95 -8.75 -4.91
C LEU A 25 -14.44 -8.02 -6.16
N PRO A 26 -13.99 -8.75 -7.20
CA PRO A 26 -13.87 -10.21 -7.28
C PRO A 26 -12.81 -10.74 -6.30
N GLU A 27 -13.00 -11.93 -5.71
CA GLU A 27 -12.04 -12.60 -4.81
C GLU A 27 -10.69 -12.87 -5.51
N LEU A 28 -9.87 -11.84 -5.64
CA LEU A 28 -8.68 -11.80 -6.46
C LEU A 28 -7.47 -11.54 -5.57
N GLN A 29 -6.49 -12.43 -5.65
CA GLN A 29 -5.19 -12.19 -5.03
C GLN A 29 -4.41 -11.18 -5.86
N LEU A 30 -4.13 -10.02 -5.27
CA LEU A 30 -3.42 -8.93 -5.94
C LEU A 30 -1.89 -9.09 -5.79
N GLY A 31 -1.42 -9.81 -4.78
CA GLY A 31 -0.01 -10.03 -4.50
C GLY A 31 0.25 -9.96 -3.00
N LYS A 32 1.48 -9.63 -2.63
CA LYS A 32 1.95 -9.43 -1.26
C LYS A 32 2.74 -8.14 -1.14
N LEU A 33 2.69 -7.58 0.06
CA LEU A 33 3.58 -6.52 0.48
C LEU A 33 4.59 -7.09 1.47
N LEU A 34 5.87 -6.91 1.16
CA LEU A 34 7.01 -7.49 1.87
C LEU A 34 7.87 -6.35 2.42
N PHE A 35 8.27 -6.44 3.69
CA PHE A 35 9.24 -5.51 4.27
C PHE A 35 10.65 -6.11 4.17
N ASN A 36 11.56 -5.43 3.49
CA ASN A 36 12.92 -5.92 3.27
C ASN A 36 13.89 -5.45 4.37
N GLN A 37 15.14 -5.93 4.31
CA GLN A 37 16.19 -5.60 5.28
C GLN A 37 16.74 -4.17 5.14
N GLU A 38 16.39 -3.47 4.07
CA GLU A 38 16.77 -2.08 3.80
C GLU A 38 15.66 -1.10 4.23
N ASP A 39 14.74 -1.56 5.08
CA ASP A 39 13.58 -0.82 5.59
C ASP A 39 12.60 -0.34 4.50
N ASN A 40 12.50 -1.07 3.39
CA ASN A 40 11.60 -0.76 2.28
C ASN A 40 10.40 -1.73 2.21
N TRP A 41 9.23 -1.18 1.88
CA TRP A 41 8.09 -1.97 1.45
C TRP A 41 8.20 -2.29 -0.04
N ILE A 42 8.09 -3.57 -0.36
CA ILE A 42 8.12 -4.11 -1.72
C ILE A 42 6.77 -4.76 -2.00
N TYR A 43 6.12 -4.36 -3.09
CA TYR A 43 4.98 -5.08 -3.64
C TYR A 43 5.47 -6.09 -4.68
N ASP A 44 5.07 -7.36 -4.55
CA ASP A 44 5.52 -8.46 -5.41
C ASP A 44 4.54 -8.83 -6.55
N GLY A 45 3.49 -8.02 -6.73
CA GLY A 45 2.49 -8.21 -7.78
C GLY A 45 2.60 -7.17 -8.90
N ASP A 46 1.77 -7.35 -9.93
CA ASP A 46 1.80 -6.55 -11.15
C ASP A 46 0.50 -5.75 -11.40
N LEU A 47 -0.47 -5.84 -10.48
CA LEU A 47 -1.82 -5.32 -10.68
C LEU A 47 -2.05 -3.92 -10.08
N LEU A 48 -1.16 -3.48 -9.19
CA LEU A 48 -1.23 -2.15 -8.58
C LEU A 48 -0.25 -1.19 -9.25
N SER A 49 -0.73 0.01 -9.57
CA SER A 49 0.13 1.13 -9.94
C SER A 49 1.01 1.57 -8.77
N ILE A 50 2.10 2.30 -9.06
CA ILE A 50 3.02 2.81 -8.03
C ILE A 50 2.27 3.63 -6.96
N SER A 51 1.33 4.48 -7.37
CA SER A 51 0.52 5.27 -6.44
C SER A 51 -0.34 4.40 -5.52
N GLU A 52 -0.88 3.30 -6.03
CA GLU A 52 -1.70 2.38 -5.23
C GLU A 52 -0.82 1.55 -4.27
N GLN A 53 0.40 1.21 -4.68
CA GLN A 53 1.37 0.57 -3.81
C GLN A 53 1.75 1.49 -2.64
N GLU A 54 1.96 2.79 -2.90
CA GLU A 54 2.20 3.80 -1.86
C GLU A 54 1.01 3.94 -0.91
N ASP A 55 -0.22 3.99 -1.44
CA ASP A 55 -1.43 4.03 -0.62
C ASP A 55 -1.53 2.81 0.31
N VAL A 56 -1.26 1.61 -0.20
CA VAL A 56 -1.27 0.39 0.62
C VAL A 56 -0.19 0.41 1.70
N ALA A 57 1.04 0.78 1.35
CA ALA A 57 2.13 0.88 2.31
C ALA A 57 1.84 1.93 3.40
N SER A 58 1.18 3.04 3.03
CA SER A 58 0.83 4.12 3.97
C SER A 58 -0.16 3.70 5.05
N VAL A 59 -1.04 2.73 4.76
CA VAL A 59 -1.99 2.17 5.73
C VAL A 59 -1.29 1.34 6.79
N ILE A 60 -0.19 0.66 6.43
CA ILE A 60 0.58 -0.18 7.34
C ILE A 60 1.53 0.67 8.20
N THR A 61 2.16 1.68 7.61
CA THR A 61 3.10 2.56 8.32
C THR A 61 2.42 3.68 9.11
N GLY A 62 1.18 4.02 8.78
CA GLY A 62 0.47 5.19 9.34
C GLY A 62 0.97 6.53 8.77
N CYS A 63 1.91 6.53 7.83
CA CYS A 63 2.57 7.72 7.30
C CYS A 63 1.72 8.50 6.27
N GLN A 64 0.49 8.07 5.98
CA GLN A 64 -0.39 8.72 5.00
C GLN A 64 -0.62 10.21 5.33
N ARG A 65 -0.62 10.56 6.62
CA ARG A 65 -0.74 11.94 7.10
C ARG A 65 0.55 12.76 6.88
N GLU A 66 1.71 12.16 7.16
CA GLU A 66 3.01 12.84 7.12
C GLU A 66 3.45 13.15 5.68
N MET A 67 3.22 12.22 4.74
CA MET A 67 3.47 12.45 3.32
C MET A 67 2.51 13.51 2.74
N GLY A 68 1.25 13.49 3.16
CA GLY A 68 0.28 14.54 2.79
C GLY A 68 0.67 15.92 3.32
N GLU A 69 1.20 16.00 4.54
CA GLU A 69 1.73 17.24 5.14
C GLU A 69 2.98 17.73 4.39
N LEU A 70 3.90 16.83 4.01
CA LEU A 70 5.08 17.15 3.22
C LEU A 70 4.74 17.64 1.80
N LEU A 71 3.81 16.99 1.11
CA LEU A 71 3.40 17.41 -0.23
C LEU A 71 2.69 18.77 -0.22
N ARG A 72 1.93 19.09 0.84
CA ARG A 72 1.33 20.42 1.03
C ARG A 72 2.38 21.48 1.33
N SER A 73 3.41 21.17 2.12
CA SER A 73 4.46 22.14 2.44
C SER A 73 5.31 22.47 1.21
N ILE A 74 5.51 21.51 0.31
CA ILE A 74 6.25 21.72 -0.95
C ILE A 74 5.40 22.48 -1.98
N LYS A 75 4.09 22.20 -2.10
CA LYS A 75 3.19 22.90 -3.04
C LYS A 75 2.81 24.34 -2.62
N ALA A 76 3.12 24.74 -1.39
CA ALA A 76 2.87 26.07 -0.87
C ALA A 76 4.02 27.07 -1.17
N LEU A 77 5.03 26.65 -1.92
CA LEU A 77 6.11 27.48 -2.49
C LEU A 77 5.86 27.72 -3.98
#